data_AF-A0A973IDA6-F1
#
_entry.id   AF-A0A973IDA6-F1
#
_cell.length_a   1.000
_cell.length_b   1.000
_cell.length_c   1.000
_cell.angle_alpha   90.00
_cell.angle_beta   90.00
_cell.angle_gamma   90.00
#
_symmetry.space_group_name_H-M   'P 1'
#
loop_
_entity.id
_entity.type
_entity.pdbx_description
1 polymer ?
#
loop_
_entity_poly.entity_id
_entity_poly.type
_entity_poly.pdbx_seq_one_letter_code
_entity_poly.pdbx_strand_id
1 'polypeptide(L)'
;DADGVLGPSVGVVGGLQAQMALAVLSGNATPLGQLVTYDAHTLRFGGFRFDGAEDPAANPAFIAPAETAPADFLVDLRAEGEPGPALPDAIRHSVADFATSGPTPDQNQRAVLACRSGLRAWQAAERLSEYWAGEIKLLALGD
;
A
#
# COMPACT_ATOMS: atom_id res chain seq x y z
N ASP A 1 -12.05 -6.90 -21.83
CA ASP A 1 -13.08 -7.03 -20.81
C ASP A 1 -13.43 -5.69 -20.23
N ALA A 2 -14.71 -5.33 -20.27
CA ALA A 2 -15.18 -4.14 -19.57
C ALA A 2 -15.39 -4.55 -18.12
N ASP A 3 -14.46 -4.16 -17.24
CA ASP A 3 -14.69 -4.14 -15.80
C ASP A 3 -15.85 -3.18 -15.52
N GLY A 4 -17.06 -3.74 -15.48
CA GLY A 4 -18.30 -3.00 -15.29
C GLY A 4 -18.65 -2.89 -13.81
N VAL A 5 -19.25 -1.76 -13.43
CA VAL A 5 -19.79 -1.55 -12.08
C VAL A 5 -21.31 -1.63 -12.13
N LEU A 6 -21.92 -2.41 -11.23
CA LEU A 6 -23.36 -2.45 -11.07
C LEU A 6 -23.82 -1.24 -10.24
N GLY A 7 -24.56 -0.33 -10.87
CA GLY A 7 -25.14 0.86 -10.23
C GLY A 7 -25.83 0.60 -8.88
N PRO A 8 -26.64 -0.47 -8.73
CA PRO A 8 -27.25 -0.81 -7.44
C PRO A 8 -26.23 -1.09 -6.33
N SER A 9 -25.13 -1.78 -6.63
CA SER A 9 -24.11 -2.13 -5.64
C SER A 9 -23.41 -0.88 -5.09
N VAL A 10 -23.04 0.05 -5.97
CA VAL A 10 -22.45 1.33 -5.53
C VAL A 10 -23.48 2.22 -4.84
N GLY A 11 -24.77 2.15 -5.20
CA GLY A 11 -25.85 2.84 -4.51
C GLY A 11 -26.00 2.39 -3.04
N VAL A 12 -25.90 1.08 -2.78
CA VAL A 12 -25.92 0.53 -1.41
C VAL A 12 -24.72 1.04 -0.60
N VAL A 13 -23.51 0.93 -1.15
CA VAL A 13 -22.29 1.40 -0.46
C VAL A 13 -22.32 2.91 -0.22
N GLY A 14 -22.76 3.70 -1.20
CA GLY A 14 -22.90 5.15 -1.03
C GLY A 14 -23.95 5.54 0.02
N GLY A 15 -25.06 4.82 0.08
CA GLY A 15 -26.08 5.00 1.13
C GLY A 15 -25.53 4.69 2.53
N LEU A 16 -24.75 3.61 2.66
CA LEU A 16 -24.05 3.29 3.91
C LEU A 16 -23.07 4.39 4.32
N GLN A 17 -22.24 4.87 3.38
CA GLN A 17 -21.29 5.96 3.64
C GLN A 17 -22.00 7.23 4.12
N ALA A 18 -23.15 7.58 3.52
CA ALA A 18 -23.95 8.73 3.94
C ALA A 18 -24.46 8.56 5.38
N GLN A 19 -24.97 7.37 5.74
CA GLN A 19 -25.43 7.09 7.10
C GLN A 19 -24.27 7.12 8.12
N MET A 20 -23.11 6.56 7.76
CA MET A 20 -21.90 6.62 8.59
C MET A 20 -21.47 8.06 8.84
N ALA A 21 -21.50 8.92 7.81
CA ALA A 21 -21.18 10.34 7.95
C ALA A 21 -22.17 11.06 8.88
N LEU A 22 -23.48 10.84 8.72
CA LEU A 22 -24.51 11.42 9.60
C LEU A 22 -24.36 10.95 11.06
N ALA A 23 -24.00 9.68 11.27
CA ALA A 23 -23.73 9.17 12.61
C ALA A 23 -22.54 9.89 13.25
N VAL A 24 -21.43 10.07 12.52
CA VAL A 24 -20.26 10.82 13.02
C VAL A 24 -20.63 12.27 13.33
N LEU A 25 -21.34 12.95 12.41
CA LEU A 25 -21.76 14.34 12.59
C LEU A 25 -22.73 14.54 13.77
N SER A 26 -23.51 13.51 14.12
CA SER A 26 -24.39 13.53 15.29
C SER A 26 -23.70 13.10 16.58
N GLY A 27 -22.38 12.90 16.56
CA GLY A 27 -21.55 12.57 17.73
C GLY A 27 -21.38 11.06 17.97
N ASN A 28 -21.89 10.21 17.09
CA ASN A 28 -21.66 8.77 17.16
C ASN A 28 -20.41 8.38 16.35
N ALA A 29 -19.30 8.19 17.04
CA ALA A 29 -18.02 7.80 16.44
C ALA A 29 -17.92 6.31 16.06
N THR A 30 -18.95 5.48 16.32
CA THR A 30 -18.95 4.04 16.01
C THR A 30 -18.53 3.71 14.57
N PRO A 31 -18.91 4.48 13.53
CA PRO A 31 -18.49 4.19 12.16
C PRO A 31 -16.98 4.34 11.90
N LEU A 32 -16.25 5.08 12.75
CA LEU A 32 -14.81 5.22 12.63
C LEU A 32 -14.12 3.90 12.99
N GLY A 33 -13.14 3.51 12.18
CA GLY A 33 -12.39 2.27 12.36
C GLY A 33 -13.16 0.99 12.02
N GLN A 34 -14.25 1.10 11.27
CA GLN A 34 -15.00 -0.06 10.78
C GLN A 34 -14.81 -0.22 9.27
N LEU A 35 -14.39 -1.42 8.85
CA LEU A 35 -14.51 -1.85 7.47
C LEU A 35 -15.89 -2.48 7.28
N VAL A 36 -16.63 -2.07 6.25
CA VAL A 36 -17.91 -2.67 5.87
C VAL A 36 -17.80 -3.23 4.47
N THR A 37 -18.26 -4.46 4.27
CA THR A 37 -18.35 -5.09 2.95
C THR A 37 -19.80 -5.40 2.61
N TYR A 38 -20.14 -5.28 1.33
CA TYR A 38 -21.43 -5.68 0.80
C TYR A 38 -21.22 -6.68 -0.34
N ASP A 39 -21.55 -7.94 -0.08
CA ASP A 39 -21.61 -8.97 -1.11
C ASP A 39 -22.98 -8.87 -1.80
N ALA A 40 -22.99 -8.26 -2.99
CA ALA A 40 -24.19 -8.09 -3.79
C ALA A 40 -24.70 -9.39 -4.44
N HIS A 41 -23.88 -10.45 -4.51
CA HIS A 41 -24.29 -11.73 -5.04
C HIS A 41 -25.12 -12.51 -4.01
N THR A 42 -24.69 -12.53 -2.75
CA THR A 42 -25.42 -13.20 -1.66
C THR A 42 -26.30 -12.27 -0.83
N LEU A 43 -26.28 -10.97 -1.13
CA LEU A 43 -26.99 -9.91 -0.42
C LEU A 43 -26.62 -9.83 1.07
N ARG A 44 -25.33 -10.03 1.39
CA ARG A 44 -24.82 -10.07 2.76
C ARG A 44 -23.95 -8.87 3.07
N PHE A 45 -24.12 -8.34 4.29
CA PHE A 45 -23.20 -7.40 4.89
C PHE A 45 -22.18 -8.15 5.73
N GLY A 46 -20.93 -7.71 5.64
CA GLY A 46 -19.82 -8.18 6.46
C GLY A 46 -18.92 -7.03 6.86
N GLY A 47 -17.75 -7.36 7.39
CA GLY A 47 -16.79 -6.38 7.85
C GLY A 47 -16.20 -6.73 9.21
N PHE A 48 -15.33 -5.86 9.69
CA PHE A 48 -14.71 -5.97 11.01
C PHE A 48 -14.30 -4.57 11.50
N ARG A 49 -13.92 -4.51 12.77
CA ARG A 49 -13.38 -3.32 13.40
C ARG A 49 -11.86 -3.43 13.50
N PHE A 50 -11.17 -2.33 13.24
CA PHE A 50 -9.71 -2.24 13.30
C PHE A 50 -9.21 -1.08 14.17
N ASP A 51 -10.09 -0.31 14.80
CA ASP A 51 -9.74 0.81 15.69
C ASP A 51 -8.94 0.39 16.93
N GLY A 52 -8.97 -0.89 17.31
CA GLY A 52 -8.15 -1.45 18.37
C GLY A 52 -7.03 -2.37 17.88
N ALA A 53 -6.78 -2.43 16.56
CA ALA A 53 -5.70 -3.26 16.03
C ALA A 53 -4.35 -2.67 16.44
N GLU A 54 -3.43 -3.54 16.86
CA GLU A 54 -2.05 -3.15 17.10
C GLU A 54 -1.39 -2.78 15.76
N ASP A 55 -0.59 -1.72 15.77
CA ASP A 55 0.13 -1.29 14.58
C ASP A 55 1.12 -2.40 14.17
N PRO A 56 1.06 -2.95 12.94
CA PRO A 56 1.96 -4.00 12.53
C PRO A 56 3.43 -3.61 12.71
N ALA A 57 4.27 -4.59 13.08
CA ALA A 57 5.70 -4.39 13.20
C ALA A 57 6.26 -3.73 11.92
N ALA A 58 7.05 -2.67 12.08
CA ALA A 58 7.37 -1.68 11.05
C ALA A 58 8.34 -2.14 9.93
N ASN A 59 8.31 -3.42 9.54
CA ASN A 59 9.14 -3.97 8.47
C ASN A 59 8.41 -5.07 7.66
N PRO A 60 8.04 -4.80 6.40
CA PRO A 60 8.21 -3.54 5.68
C PRO A 60 7.20 -2.47 6.12
N ALA A 61 7.64 -1.21 6.29
CA ALA A 61 6.76 -0.07 6.60
C ALA A 61 6.76 0.97 5.48
N PHE A 62 5.63 1.63 5.28
CA PHE A 62 5.53 2.80 4.39
C PHE A 62 6.18 4.02 5.03
N ILE A 63 6.94 4.75 4.23
CA ILE A 63 7.54 6.05 4.59
C ILE A 63 7.09 7.12 3.59
N ALA A 64 7.14 8.38 4.03
CA ALA A 64 6.95 9.54 3.16
C ALA A 64 8.23 9.81 2.33
N PRO A 65 8.12 10.49 1.17
CA PRO A 65 9.29 10.87 0.37
C PRO A 65 10.33 11.69 1.16
N ALA A 66 9.91 12.50 2.12
CA ALA A 66 10.81 13.30 2.96
C ALA A 66 11.66 12.46 3.93
N GLU A 67 11.31 11.18 4.13
CA GLU A 67 11.99 10.27 5.03
C GLU A 67 13.05 9.41 4.31
N THR A 68 13.23 9.58 3.00
CA THR A 68 14.36 8.96 2.27
C THR A 68 15.67 9.65 2.63
N ALA A 69 16.74 8.87 2.75
CA ALA A 69 18.08 9.34 3.05
C ALA A 69 19.03 9.05 1.87
N PRO A 70 20.07 9.89 1.64
CA PRO A 70 21.05 9.66 0.57
C PRO A 70 21.83 8.34 0.67
N ALA A 71 21.85 7.73 1.85
CA ALA A 71 22.51 6.45 2.08
C ALA A 71 21.59 5.24 1.82
N ASP A 72 20.31 5.45 1.49
CA ASP A 72 19.37 4.37 1.25
C ASP A 72 19.72 3.60 -0.03
N PHE A 73 19.53 2.29 0.00
CA PHE A 73 19.43 1.52 -1.22
C PHE A 73 18.04 1.79 -1.84
N LEU A 74 17.97 2.87 -2.62
CA LEU A 74 16.74 3.40 -3.19
C LEU A 74 16.47 2.76 -4.56
N VAL A 75 15.32 2.09 -4.68
CA VAL A 75 14.95 1.36 -5.89
C VAL A 75 13.65 1.88 -6.47
N ASP A 76 13.67 2.26 -7.74
CA ASP A 76 12.47 2.61 -8.50
C ASP A 76 11.96 1.38 -9.27
N LEU A 77 10.81 0.87 -8.83
CA LEU A 77 10.12 -0.29 -9.44
C LEU A 77 9.10 0.11 -10.51
N ARG A 78 9.05 1.40 -10.88
CA ARG A 78 8.23 1.88 -11.99
C ARG A 78 8.81 1.39 -13.32
N ALA A 79 7.92 1.13 -14.28
CA ALA A 79 8.34 0.80 -15.63
C ALA A 79 9.09 1.99 -16.26
N GLU A 80 9.88 1.72 -17.29
CA GLU A 80 10.50 2.78 -18.06
C GLU A 80 9.42 3.68 -18.68
N GLY A 81 9.57 5.00 -18.54
CA GLY A 81 8.60 5.98 -19.04
C GLY A 81 7.29 6.07 -18.25
N GLU A 82 7.10 5.29 -17.18
CA GLU A 82 5.94 5.44 -16.31
C GLU A 82 6.01 6.81 -15.59
N PRO A 83 4.90 7.60 -15.59
CA PRO A 83 4.88 8.93 -15.01
C PRO A 83 5.00 8.91 -13.48
N GLY A 84 5.30 10.08 -12.92
CA GLY A 84 5.27 10.35 -11.49
C GLY A 84 6.45 11.21 -11.04
N PRO A 85 6.55 11.51 -9.74
CA PRO A 85 7.63 12.31 -9.18
C PRO A 85 9.02 11.77 -9.54
N ALA A 86 9.98 12.69 -9.67
CA ALA A 86 11.38 12.33 -9.83
C ALA A 86 11.88 11.68 -8.54
N LEU A 87 12.63 10.59 -8.70
CA LEU A 87 13.28 9.89 -7.60
C LEU A 87 14.79 9.88 -7.88
N PRO A 88 15.52 10.95 -7.50
CA PRO A 88 16.95 11.07 -7.80
C PRO A 88 17.72 9.94 -7.12
N ASP A 89 18.83 9.54 -7.74
CA ASP A 89 19.76 8.51 -7.23
C ASP A 89 19.16 7.10 -7.07
N ALA A 90 17.90 6.90 -7.46
CA ALA A 90 17.27 5.58 -7.45
C ALA A 90 17.78 4.68 -8.57
N ILE A 91 18.02 3.42 -8.22
CA ILE A 91 18.36 2.37 -9.18
C ILE A 91 17.06 1.77 -9.71
N ARG A 92 16.95 1.59 -11.02
CA ARG A 92 15.78 0.93 -11.61
C ARG A 92 15.90 -0.58 -11.55
N HIS A 93 14.89 -1.22 -10.97
CA HIS A 93 14.72 -2.67 -11.00
C HIS A 93 13.27 -3.04 -11.24
N SER A 94 13.05 -4.25 -11.73
CA SER A 94 11.71 -4.86 -11.74
C SER A 94 11.49 -5.67 -10.47
N VAL A 95 10.22 -5.98 -10.14
CA VAL A 95 9.91 -6.93 -9.06
C VAL A 95 10.54 -8.31 -9.31
N ALA A 96 10.71 -8.70 -10.57
CA ALA A 96 11.29 -9.99 -10.94
C ALA A 96 12.81 -10.05 -10.68
N ASP A 97 13.49 -8.90 -10.61
CA ASP A 97 14.93 -8.84 -10.32
C ASP A 97 15.25 -9.28 -8.89
N PHE A 98 14.25 -9.22 -7.99
CA PHE A 98 14.35 -9.63 -6.59
C PHE A 98 13.99 -11.11 -6.37
N ALA A 99 14.14 -12.00 -7.35
CA ALA A 99 13.85 -13.43 -7.20
C ALA A 99 14.78 -14.14 -6.17
N THR A 100 15.03 -15.45 -6.29
CA THR A 100 15.79 -16.25 -5.29
C THR A 100 17.19 -15.75 -4.95
N SER A 101 17.75 -14.88 -5.80
CA SER A 101 18.92 -14.05 -5.52
C SER A 101 18.74 -12.77 -6.33
N GLY A 102 19.00 -11.62 -5.74
CA GLY A 102 18.78 -10.33 -6.39
C GLY A 102 19.67 -9.24 -5.83
N PRO A 103 19.44 -7.99 -6.27
CA PRO A 103 20.18 -6.86 -5.75
C PRO A 103 19.87 -6.69 -4.26
N THR A 104 20.91 -6.43 -3.47
CA THR A 104 20.80 -6.23 -2.02
C THR A 104 21.48 -4.91 -1.63
N PRO A 105 21.00 -4.25 -0.56
CA PRO A 105 21.70 -3.11 0.02
C PRO A 105 23.11 -3.49 0.51
N ASP A 106 24.04 -2.53 0.46
CA ASP A 106 25.37 -2.65 1.07
C ASP A 106 25.29 -2.71 2.60
N GLN A 107 26.43 -3.01 3.25
CA GLN A 107 26.52 -2.99 4.71
C GLN A 107 26.09 -1.63 5.28
N ASN A 108 25.18 -1.67 6.26
CA ASN A 108 24.56 -0.51 6.93
C ASN A 108 23.58 0.31 6.09
N GLN A 109 23.17 -0.17 4.92
CA GLN A 109 22.05 0.42 4.19
C GLN A 109 20.73 -0.26 4.58
N ARG A 110 19.64 0.52 4.54
CA ARG A 110 18.28 -0.02 4.49
C ARG A 110 17.78 0.01 3.04
N ALA A 111 16.85 -0.88 2.69
CA ALA A 111 16.20 -0.87 1.39
C ALA A 111 15.02 0.10 1.39
N VAL A 112 14.91 0.96 0.38
CA VAL A 112 13.70 1.76 0.12
C VAL A 112 13.19 1.41 -1.27
N LEU A 113 12.06 0.71 -1.30
CA LEU A 113 11.45 0.22 -2.53
C LEU A 113 10.29 1.14 -2.93
N ALA A 114 10.42 1.82 -4.07
CA ALA A 114 9.48 2.83 -4.52
C ALA A 114 8.68 2.36 -5.74
N CYS A 115 7.38 2.63 -5.75
CA CYS A 115 6.57 2.55 -6.96
C CYS A 115 5.39 3.52 -6.88
N ARG A 116 4.52 3.53 -7.91
CA ARG A 116 3.37 4.44 -7.96
C ARG A 116 2.39 4.26 -6.78
N SER A 117 1.89 3.04 -6.56
CA SER A 117 0.83 2.76 -5.57
C SER A 117 1.28 1.99 -4.33
N GLY A 118 2.57 1.64 -4.23
CA GLY A 118 3.11 0.77 -3.18
C GLY A 118 2.97 -0.74 -3.45
N LEU A 119 2.11 -1.19 -4.37
CA LEU A 119 1.87 -2.62 -4.60
C LEU A 119 3.13 -3.38 -5.06
N ARG A 120 3.85 -2.84 -6.06
CA ARG A 120 5.12 -3.44 -6.52
C ARG A 120 6.21 -3.38 -5.45
N ALA A 121 6.23 -2.32 -4.64
CA ALA A 121 7.18 -2.19 -3.55
C ALA A 121 6.97 -3.28 -2.50
N TRP A 122 5.72 -3.53 -2.13
CA TRP A 122 5.36 -4.64 -1.25
C TRP A 122 5.80 -6.00 -1.82
N GLN A 123 5.47 -6.26 -3.08
CA GLN A 123 5.84 -7.51 -3.75
C GLN A 123 7.36 -7.73 -3.86
N ALA A 124 8.15 -6.67 -4.06
CA ALA A 124 9.60 -6.74 -4.06
C ALA A 124 10.16 -6.90 -2.64
N ALA A 125 9.55 -6.27 -1.64
CA ALA A 125 9.93 -6.41 -0.23
C ALA A 125 9.75 -7.85 0.27
N GLU A 126 8.62 -8.48 -0.06
CA GLU A 126 8.36 -9.89 0.28
C GLU A 126 9.48 -10.78 -0.26
N ARG A 127 9.85 -10.60 -1.54
CA ARG A 127 10.91 -11.41 -2.14
C ARG A 127 12.30 -11.10 -1.58
N LEU A 128 12.64 -9.82 -1.40
CA LEU A 128 13.92 -9.40 -0.80
C LEU A 128 14.07 -9.98 0.61
N SER A 129 12.98 -10.04 1.39
CA SER A 129 12.99 -10.59 2.75
C SER A 129 13.30 -12.09 2.81
N GLU A 130 13.19 -12.82 1.69
CA GLU A 130 13.53 -14.24 1.62
C GLU A 130 15.05 -14.50 1.73
N TYR A 131 15.89 -13.53 1.33
CA TYR A 131 17.35 -13.69 1.29
C TYR A 131 18.13 -12.53 1.90
N TRP A 132 17.46 -11.48 2.38
CA TRP A 132 18.10 -10.33 3.03
C TRP A 132 17.35 -9.93 4.32
N ALA A 133 18.05 -10.00 5.45
CA ALA A 133 17.49 -9.81 6.79
C ALA A 133 17.72 -8.38 7.34
N GLY A 134 17.48 -7.36 6.53
CA GLY A 134 17.65 -5.96 6.95
C GLY A 134 16.35 -5.15 7.01
N GLU A 135 16.49 -3.84 7.19
CA GLU A 135 15.36 -2.92 7.24
C GLU A 135 14.85 -2.61 5.82
N ILE A 136 13.56 -2.87 5.57
CA ILE A 136 12.88 -2.57 4.30
C ILE A 136 11.83 -1.50 4.54
N LYS A 137 11.85 -0.45 3.74
CA LYS A 137 10.81 0.58 3.67
C LYS A 137 10.19 0.63 2.29
N LEU A 138 8.93 1.03 2.26
CA LEU A 138 8.12 1.13 1.06
C LEU A 138 7.79 2.60 0.81
N LEU A 139 7.85 3.00 -0.45
CA LEU A 139 7.50 4.35 -0.88
C LEU A 139 6.43 4.27 -1.98
N ALA A 140 5.26 4.82 -1.69
CA ALA A 140 4.22 5.05 -2.69
C ALA A 140 4.33 6.50 -3.18
N LEU A 141 4.74 6.67 -4.44
CA LEU A 141 5.02 7.99 -5.00
C LEU A 141 3.74 8.76 -5.38
N GLY A 142 2.63 8.06 -5.62
CA GLY A 142 1.44 8.66 -6.22
C GLY A 142 1.67 9.05 -7.68
N ASP A 143 0.78 9.90 -8.20
CA ASP A 143 0.85 10.49 -9.53
C ASP A 143 1.61 11.84 -9.51
#